data_AF-A0A2L0C744-F1
#
_entry.id   AF-A0A2L0C744-F1
#
_cell.length_a   1.000
_cell.length_b   1.000
_cell.length_c   1.000
_cell.angle_alpha   90.00
_cell.angle_beta   90.00
_cell.angle_gamma   90.00
#
_symmetry.space_group_name_H-M   'P 1'
#
loop_
_entity.id
_entity.type
_entity.pdbx_description
1 polymer ?
#
loop_
_entity_poly.entity_id
_entity_poly.type
_entity_poly.pdbx_seq_one_letter_code
_entity_poly.pdbx_strand_id
1 'polypeptide(L)'
;DMGRKGKESTSNALAVQLDAEGKVKYDIIARQGQPKDKIVYSKLSDLLPVEITSENDPSLQKPDQEEVEDVTERTRMALQKLTNSKIAAAMPVRCAEKLGPAEFIRYTPSQQGTAFNSGAKQRVIRLVEAQVDPMEPPKFKINKKIPRGPPSPPAPVLHSPTRRVTVKEQKEWKIPPCISNWKNAKGYTVPLDKRLAADGRGLQQLHINENFAKLAEALYIADRKAREAVETRAQLEKKLAQKEKEQKEEYLRQLAQKARDERAGIKTTGPGLPDEEEHEREMLRQDRHKERARERNLARAAPDKRSTLKRERERD
;
A
#
# COMPACT_ATOMS: atom_id res chain seq x y z
N ASP A 1 -46.03 -39.21 44.19
CA ASP A 1 -47.22 -38.45 44.64
C ASP A 1 -48.01 -37.97 43.41
N MET A 2 -48.55 -38.90 42.63
CA MET A 2 -49.18 -38.60 41.32
C MET A 2 -50.67 -38.29 41.50
N GLY A 3 -51.18 -37.27 40.80
CA GLY A 3 -52.62 -37.02 40.67
C GLY A 3 -53.34 -36.44 41.88
N ARG A 4 -52.63 -35.93 42.90
CA ARG A 4 -53.27 -35.24 44.05
C ARG A 4 -53.93 -33.94 43.61
N LYS A 5 -55.26 -33.91 43.62
CA LYS A 5 -56.06 -32.70 43.41
C LYS A 5 -55.89 -31.75 44.60
N GLY A 6 -55.66 -30.45 44.34
CA GLY A 6 -55.61 -29.40 45.37
C GLY A 6 -54.24 -28.80 45.70
N LYS A 7 -53.13 -29.32 45.13
CA LYS A 7 -51.85 -28.59 45.11
C LYS A 7 -51.83 -27.65 43.90
N GLU A 8 -51.32 -26.43 44.06
CA GLU A 8 -51.15 -25.45 42.98
C GLU A 8 -50.47 -26.13 41.77
N SER A 9 -51.21 -26.26 40.67
CA SER A 9 -50.83 -27.04 39.49
C SER A 9 -49.93 -26.26 38.51
N THR A 10 -49.69 -24.99 38.79
CA THR A 10 -48.95 -24.08 37.92
C THR A 10 -47.50 -23.99 38.38
N SER A 11 -46.65 -24.84 37.82
CA SER A 11 -45.19 -24.74 37.97
C SER A 11 -44.57 -24.20 36.69
N ASN A 12 -43.58 -23.31 36.82
CA ASN A 12 -42.77 -22.81 35.71
C ASN A 12 -41.65 -23.79 35.30
N ALA A 13 -41.52 -24.92 35.99
CA ALA A 13 -40.50 -25.92 35.68
C ALA A 13 -40.91 -26.75 34.44
N LEU A 14 -39.96 -26.94 33.53
CA LEU A 14 -40.10 -27.90 32.44
C LEU A 14 -40.21 -29.32 33.02
N ALA A 15 -41.09 -30.14 32.45
CA ALA A 15 -41.25 -31.52 32.88
C ALA A 15 -39.96 -32.32 32.65
N VAL A 16 -39.54 -33.07 33.66
CA VAL A 16 -38.41 -34.00 33.55
C VAL A 16 -38.81 -35.13 32.61
N GLN A 17 -38.10 -35.27 31.49
CA GLN A 17 -38.33 -36.37 30.53
C GLN A 17 -37.19 -37.38 30.61
N LEU A 18 -37.51 -38.63 30.31
CA LEU A 18 -36.54 -39.72 30.21
C LEU A 18 -36.28 -40.07 28.73
N ASP A 19 -35.12 -40.63 28.46
CA ASP A 19 -34.81 -41.27 27.17
C ASP A 19 -35.27 -42.73 27.12
N ALA A 20 -35.05 -43.36 25.95
CA ALA A 20 -35.42 -44.75 25.73
C ALA A 20 -34.62 -45.71 26.65
N GLU A 21 -33.47 -45.28 27.16
CA GLU A 21 -32.62 -46.02 28.10
C GLU A 21 -32.98 -45.75 29.56
N GLY A 22 -33.94 -44.84 29.82
CA GLY A 22 -34.37 -44.45 31.17
C GLY A 22 -33.48 -43.39 31.85
N LYS A 23 -32.50 -42.80 31.15
CA LYS A 23 -31.70 -41.68 31.65
C LYS A 23 -32.48 -40.37 31.52
N VAL A 24 -32.21 -39.45 32.44
CA VAL A 24 -32.83 -38.12 32.42
C VAL A 24 -32.31 -37.29 31.24
N LYS A 25 -33.23 -36.76 30.42
CA LYS A 25 -32.91 -35.91 29.26
C LYS A 25 -32.60 -34.48 29.67
N TYR A 26 -31.38 -34.23 30.13
CA TYR A 26 -30.90 -32.86 30.39
C TYR A 26 -30.77 -32.02 29.11
N ASP A 27 -30.68 -32.66 27.94
CA ASP A 27 -30.61 -32.03 26.61
C ASP A 27 -31.79 -31.09 26.29
N ILE A 28 -32.92 -31.27 26.97
CA ILE A 28 -34.11 -30.42 26.80
C ILE A 28 -33.80 -28.96 27.16
N ILE A 29 -32.89 -28.74 28.11
CA ILE A 29 -32.43 -27.40 28.48
C ILE A 29 -31.68 -26.77 27.30
N ALA A 30 -30.77 -27.50 26.67
CA ALA A 30 -30.01 -27.02 25.50
C ALA A 30 -30.87 -26.84 24.24
N ARG A 31 -31.98 -27.57 24.14
CA ARG A 31 -32.92 -27.53 23.00
C ARG A 31 -34.03 -26.49 23.17
N GLN A 32 -34.07 -25.77 24.29
CA GLN A 32 -35.09 -24.76 24.53
C GLN A 32 -35.11 -23.73 23.40
N GLY A 33 -36.28 -23.45 22.82
CA GLY A 33 -36.43 -22.49 21.73
C GLY A 33 -36.00 -22.99 20.34
N GLN A 34 -35.54 -24.23 20.22
CA GLN A 34 -35.24 -24.88 18.94
C GLN A 34 -36.38 -25.82 18.52
N PRO A 35 -36.58 -26.08 17.22
CA PRO A 35 -37.52 -27.10 16.78
C PRO A 35 -37.04 -28.49 17.21
N LYS A 36 -37.98 -29.43 17.40
CA LYS A 36 -37.68 -30.79 17.89
C LYS A 36 -36.69 -31.54 16.97
N ASP A 37 -36.80 -31.30 15.67
CA ASP A 37 -36.01 -31.99 14.64
C ASP A 37 -34.59 -31.41 14.48
N LYS A 38 -34.29 -30.27 15.11
CA LYS A 38 -32.93 -29.72 15.07
C LYS A 38 -32.01 -30.56 15.94
N ILE A 39 -30.93 -31.04 15.35
CA ILE A 39 -29.90 -31.80 16.06
C ILE A 39 -29.06 -30.82 16.90
N VAL A 40 -28.95 -31.11 18.19
CA VAL A 40 -28.09 -30.40 19.15
C VAL A 40 -27.28 -31.45 19.88
N TYR A 41 -25.96 -31.32 19.81
CA TYR A 41 -25.02 -32.14 20.54
C TYR A 41 -24.81 -31.56 21.93
N SER A 42 -24.95 -32.40 22.95
CA SER A 42 -24.89 -32.00 24.37
C SER A 42 -24.33 -33.09 25.28
N LYS A 43 -24.17 -34.32 24.76
CA LYS A 43 -23.73 -35.46 25.54
C LYS A 43 -22.22 -35.69 25.37
N LEU A 44 -21.61 -36.33 26.37
CA LEU A 44 -20.22 -36.79 26.27
C LEU A 44 -20.05 -37.85 25.18
N SER A 45 -21.08 -38.65 24.89
CA SER A 45 -21.07 -39.61 23.77
C SER A 45 -20.82 -38.93 22.42
N ASP A 46 -21.28 -37.69 22.26
CA ASP A 46 -21.15 -36.92 21.01
C ASP A 46 -19.70 -36.44 20.80
N LEU A 47 -18.87 -36.47 21.85
CA LEU A 47 -17.44 -36.14 21.81
C LEU A 47 -16.55 -37.35 21.50
N LEU A 48 -17.08 -38.56 21.61
CA LEU A 48 -16.30 -39.75 21.34
C LEU A 48 -16.10 -39.89 19.83
N PRO A 49 -14.85 -40.15 19.38
CA PRO A 49 -14.61 -40.39 17.97
C PRO A 49 -15.34 -41.65 17.52
N VAL A 50 -15.95 -41.60 16.34
CA VAL A 50 -16.47 -42.79 15.67
C VAL A 50 -15.31 -43.46 14.95
N GLU A 51 -14.98 -44.69 15.32
CA GLU A 51 -13.92 -45.47 14.69
C GLU A 51 -14.37 -45.96 13.31
N ILE A 52 -13.55 -45.72 12.29
CA ILE A 52 -13.81 -46.21 10.92
C ILE A 52 -13.18 -47.59 10.81
N THR A 53 -14.01 -48.64 10.82
CA THR A 53 -13.54 -50.04 10.79
C THR A 53 -13.26 -50.57 9.39
N SER A 54 -13.86 -49.98 8.35
CA SER A 54 -13.71 -50.40 6.96
C SER A 54 -13.70 -49.21 6.01
N GLU A 55 -12.85 -49.24 4.98
CA GLU A 55 -12.74 -48.16 3.99
C GLU A 55 -14.01 -47.97 3.15
N ASN A 56 -14.83 -49.02 3.00
CA ASN A 56 -16.09 -49.00 2.23
C ASN A 56 -17.34 -49.02 3.12
N ASP A 57 -17.40 -48.18 4.15
CA ASP A 57 -18.60 -48.04 5.00
C ASP A 57 -19.73 -47.32 4.22
N PRO A 58 -20.92 -47.93 4.04
CA PRO A 58 -22.04 -47.31 3.34
C PRO A 58 -22.55 -46.02 4.00
N SER A 59 -22.34 -45.81 5.30
CA SER A 59 -22.76 -44.58 6.00
C SER A 59 -21.92 -43.35 5.64
N LEU A 60 -20.71 -43.56 5.14
CA LEU A 60 -19.77 -42.51 4.72
C LEU A 60 -19.85 -42.21 3.21
N GLN A 61 -20.61 -43.02 2.47
CA GLN A 61 -20.86 -42.78 1.06
C GLN A 61 -21.70 -41.53 0.87
N LYS A 62 -21.44 -40.81 -0.22
CA LYS A 62 -22.30 -39.69 -0.62
C LYS A 62 -23.68 -40.26 -0.98
N PRO A 63 -24.76 -39.49 -0.78
CA PRO A 63 -26.07 -39.84 -1.31
C PRO A 63 -26.02 -40.11 -2.82
N ASP A 64 -26.99 -40.87 -3.30
CA ASP A 64 -27.08 -41.26 -4.70
C ASP A 64 -27.19 -40.04 -5.63
N GLN A 65 -26.67 -40.19 -6.85
CA GLN A 65 -26.65 -39.11 -7.84
C GLN A 65 -28.07 -38.59 -8.16
N GLU A 66 -29.06 -39.47 -8.20
CA GLU A 66 -30.47 -39.10 -8.41
C GLU A 66 -31.00 -38.23 -7.26
N GLU A 67 -30.69 -38.56 -5.99
CA GLU A 67 -31.10 -37.76 -4.83
C GLU A 67 -30.43 -36.39 -4.82
N VAL A 68 -29.16 -36.32 -5.24
CA VAL A 68 -28.41 -35.07 -5.36
C VAL A 68 -29.04 -34.17 -6.41
N GLU A 69 -29.42 -34.71 -7.57
CA GLU A 69 -30.10 -33.98 -8.64
C GLU A 69 -31.46 -33.46 -8.14
N ASP A 70 -32.25 -34.32 -7.52
CA ASP A 70 -33.54 -33.98 -6.90
C ASP A 70 -33.43 -32.83 -5.89
N VAL A 71 -32.48 -32.90 -4.95
CA VAL A 71 -32.24 -31.84 -3.96
C VAL A 71 -31.76 -30.56 -4.65
N THR A 72 -30.92 -30.68 -5.68
CA THR A 72 -30.44 -29.54 -6.47
C THR A 72 -31.59 -28.83 -7.17
N GLU A 73 -32.53 -29.58 -7.76
CA GLU A 73 -33.69 -28.98 -8.42
C GLU A 73 -34.63 -28.31 -7.43
N ARG A 74 -34.93 -28.96 -6.29
CA ARG A 74 -35.77 -28.40 -5.23
C ARG A 74 -35.16 -27.12 -4.66
N THR A 75 -33.87 -27.12 -4.37
CA THR A 75 -33.16 -25.94 -3.84
C THR A 75 -33.05 -24.83 -4.89
N ARG A 76 -32.77 -25.16 -6.16
CA ARG A 76 -32.78 -24.21 -7.28
C ARG A 76 -34.13 -23.51 -7.40
N MET A 77 -35.24 -24.26 -7.39
CA MET A 77 -36.59 -23.68 -7.47
C MET A 77 -36.90 -22.76 -6.28
N ALA A 78 -36.53 -23.17 -5.07
CA ALA A 78 -36.73 -22.37 -3.85
C ALA A 78 -35.93 -21.06 -3.89
N LEU A 79 -34.67 -21.12 -4.31
CA LEU A 79 -33.81 -19.93 -4.46
C LEU A 79 -34.32 -19.01 -5.56
N GLN A 80 -34.74 -19.55 -6.71
CA GLN A 80 -35.35 -18.77 -7.80
C GLN A 80 -36.59 -18.01 -7.33
N LYS A 81 -37.45 -18.64 -6.52
CA LYS A 81 -38.63 -17.97 -5.94
C LYS A 81 -38.25 -16.78 -5.05
N LEU A 82 -37.22 -16.94 -4.21
CA LEU A 82 -36.72 -15.86 -3.35
C LEU A 82 -36.07 -14.74 -4.15
N THR A 83 -35.26 -15.07 -5.16
CA THR A 83 -34.60 -14.07 -6.02
C THR A 83 -35.60 -13.30 -6.86
N ASN A 84 -36.61 -13.95 -7.41
CA ASN A 84 -37.66 -13.29 -8.20
C ASN A 84 -38.42 -12.26 -7.36
N SER A 85 -38.71 -12.55 -6.08
CA SER A 85 -39.29 -11.58 -5.16
C SER A 85 -38.39 -10.36 -4.92
N LYS A 86 -37.07 -10.57 -4.82
CA LYS A 86 -36.09 -9.47 -4.67
C LYS A 86 -35.94 -8.65 -5.95
N ILE A 87 -35.91 -9.29 -7.11
CA ILE A 87 -35.85 -8.63 -8.42
C ILE A 87 -37.11 -7.78 -8.63
N ALA A 88 -38.30 -8.33 -8.36
CA ALA A 88 -39.56 -7.61 -8.47
C ALA A 88 -39.64 -6.37 -7.55
N ALA A 89 -39.00 -6.44 -6.37
CA ALA A 89 -38.91 -5.30 -5.47
C ALA A 89 -37.93 -4.22 -5.94
N ALA A 90 -36.90 -4.59 -6.71
CA ALA A 90 -35.87 -3.68 -7.21
C ALA A 90 -36.25 -3.01 -8.55
N MET A 91 -37.21 -3.56 -9.29
CA MET A 91 -37.67 -2.96 -10.56
C MET A 91 -38.35 -1.60 -10.31
N PRO A 92 -37.91 -0.50 -10.98
CA PRO A 92 -38.44 0.85 -10.74
C PRO A 92 -39.91 1.06 -11.08
N VAL A 93 -40.41 0.34 -12.09
CA VAL A 93 -41.80 0.41 -12.56
C VAL A 93 -42.37 -0.99 -12.50
N ARG A 94 -43.51 -1.14 -11.82
CA ARG A 94 -44.25 -2.40 -11.77
C ARG A 94 -45.37 -2.35 -12.80
N CYS A 95 -45.44 -3.37 -13.65
CA CYS A 95 -46.65 -3.62 -14.43
C CYS A 95 -47.78 -3.99 -13.46
N ALA A 96 -49.01 -3.53 -13.72
CA ALA A 96 -50.16 -3.90 -12.91
C ALA A 96 -50.33 -5.43 -12.92
N GLU A 97 -50.35 -6.03 -11.73
CA GLU A 97 -50.50 -7.47 -11.59
C GLU A 97 -51.92 -7.88 -12.03
N LYS A 98 -52.01 -8.95 -12.82
CA LYS A 98 -53.31 -9.52 -13.19
C LYS A 98 -53.86 -10.27 -11.99
N LEU A 99 -55.07 -9.91 -11.55
CA LEU A 99 -55.74 -10.59 -10.45
C LEU A 99 -55.96 -12.06 -10.78
N GLY A 100 -55.63 -12.93 -9.82
CA GLY A 100 -55.93 -14.36 -9.91
C GLY A 100 -57.44 -14.66 -9.84
N PRO A 101 -57.86 -15.87 -10.21
CA PRO A 101 -59.23 -16.31 -10.04
C PRO A 101 -59.62 -16.42 -8.56
N ALA A 102 -60.92 -16.36 -8.26
CA ALA A 102 -61.43 -16.49 -6.89
C ALA A 102 -61.18 -17.91 -6.33
N GLU A 103 -60.63 -18.00 -5.13
CA GLU A 103 -60.36 -19.26 -4.45
C GLU A 103 -61.47 -19.59 -3.44
N PHE A 104 -61.84 -20.87 -3.31
CA PHE A 104 -62.83 -21.33 -2.34
C PHE A 104 -62.16 -22.20 -1.27
N ILE A 105 -62.18 -21.74 -0.02
CA ILE A 105 -61.55 -22.40 1.11
C ILE A 105 -62.62 -22.97 2.02
N ARG A 106 -62.54 -24.26 2.33
CA ARG A 106 -63.37 -24.90 3.35
C ARG A 106 -62.74 -24.72 4.72
N TYR A 107 -63.44 -24.02 5.61
CA TYR A 107 -62.99 -23.75 6.96
C TYR A 107 -63.87 -24.48 7.99
N THR A 108 -63.21 -25.21 8.90
CA THR A 108 -63.86 -25.81 10.06
C THR A 108 -63.51 -24.96 11.29
N PRO A 109 -64.47 -24.23 11.89
CA PRO A 109 -64.22 -23.47 13.11
C PRO A 109 -63.84 -24.37 14.29
N SER A 110 -62.92 -23.90 15.14
CA SER A 110 -62.55 -24.58 16.39
C SER A 110 -63.63 -24.43 17.47
N GLN A 111 -64.26 -23.26 17.54
CA GLN A 111 -65.46 -23.06 18.36
C GLN A 111 -66.67 -23.63 17.61
N GLN A 112 -67.21 -24.71 18.14
CA GLN A 112 -68.40 -25.37 17.62
C GLN A 112 -69.55 -25.21 18.62
N GLY A 113 -70.75 -24.99 18.10
CA GLY A 113 -71.98 -24.90 18.88
C GLY A 113 -73.16 -24.72 17.95
N THR A 114 -74.34 -25.21 18.33
CA THR A 114 -75.56 -25.12 17.52
C THR A 114 -76.00 -23.68 17.26
N ALA A 115 -75.65 -22.76 18.17
CA ALA A 115 -75.89 -21.33 18.03
C ALA A 115 -74.93 -20.63 17.05
N PHE A 116 -73.82 -21.26 16.67
CA PHE A 116 -72.82 -20.70 15.77
C PHE A 116 -72.95 -21.29 14.37
N ASN A 117 -72.63 -20.48 13.35
CA ASN A 117 -72.62 -20.89 11.93
C ASN A 117 -73.93 -21.56 11.48
N SER A 118 -75.08 -21.10 12.01
CA SER A 118 -76.42 -21.63 11.72
C SER A 118 -76.54 -23.16 11.86
N GLY A 119 -75.79 -23.75 12.81
CA GLY A 119 -75.75 -25.20 13.04
C GLY A 119 -74.84 -25.98 12.08
N ALA A 120 -74.21 -25.34 11.09
CA ALA A 120 -73.28 -25.99 10.17
C ALA A 120 -71.89 -26.15 10.80
N LYS A 121 -71.29 -27.34 10.63
CA LYS A 121 -69.95 -27.64 11.16
C LYS A 121 -68.81 -26.94 10.41
N GLN A 122 -69.06 -26.53 9.16
CA GLN A 122 -68.06 -25.95 8.27
C GLN A 122 -68.65 -24.76 7.51
N ARG A 123 -67.79 -23.87 7.03
CA ARG A 123 -68.15 -22.77 6.13
C ARG A 123 -67.20 -22.76 4.92
N VAL A 124 -67.73 -22.39 3.76
CA VAL A 124 -66.93 -22.17 2.55
C VAL A 124 -66.73 -20.67 2.38
N ILE A 125 -65.48 -20.26 2.28
CA ILE A 125 -65.07 -18.87 2.15
C ILE A 125 -64.58 -18.66 0.72
N ARG A 126 -65.17 -17.70 0.02
CA ARG A 126 -64.66 -17.24 -1.27
C ARG A 126 -63.64 -16.13 -1.00
N LEU A 127 -62.37 -16.39 -1.30
CA LEU A 127 -61.27 -15.46 -1.16
C LEU A 127 -60.96 -14.84 -2.52
N VAL A 128 -60.92 -13.51 -2.57
CA VAL A 128 -60.62 -12.72 -3.77
C VAL A 128 -59.57 -11.69 -3.39
N GLU A 129 -58.49 -11.60 -4.16
CA GLU A 129 -57.46 -10.58 -3.97
C GLU A 129 -58.01 -9.20 -4.36
N ALA A 130 -57.83 -8.21 -3.48
CA ALA A 130 -58.26 -6.85 -3.75
C ALA A 130 -57.30 -6.18 -4.75
N GLN A 131 -57.86 -5.53 -5.78
CA GLN A 131 -57.07 -4.82 -6.77
C GLN A 131 -56.26 -3.69 -6.13
N VAL A 132 -54.94 -3.71 -6.35
CA VAL A 132 -54.01 -2.66 -5.88
C VAL A 132 -53.85 -1.60 -6.97
N ASP A 133 -53.93 -0.33 -6.57
CA ASP A 133 -53.71 0.80 -7.49
C ASP A 133 -52.20 0.91 -7.84
N PRO A 134 -51.82 0.83 -9.12
CA PRO A 134 -50.42 0.96 -9.53
C PRO A 134 -49.80 2.34 -9.24
N MET A 135 -50.61 3.37 -8.99
CA MET A 135 -50.15 4.73 -8.66
C MET A 135 -50.13 4.99 -7.15
N GLU A 136 -50.51 4.02 -6.33
CA GLU A 136 -50.53 4.17 -4.86
C GLU A 136 -49.09 4.14 -4.30
N PRO A 137 -48.66 5.18 -3.57
CA PRO A 137 -47.35 5.20 -2.93
C PRO A 137 -47.28 4.21 -1.73
N PRO A 138 -46.07 3.87 -1.23
CA PRO A 138 -45.94 3.00 -0.05
C PRO A 138 -46.70 3.51 1.18
N LYS A 139 -47.60 2.68 1.73
CA LYS A 139 -48.52 3.04 2.84
C LYS A 139 -47.82 3.34 4.17
N PHE A 140 -46.68 2.70 4.45
CA PHE A 140 -46.04 2.72 5.76
C PHE A 140 -44.55 3.08 5.68
N LYS A 141 -44.05 3.70 6.76
CA LYS A 141 -42.61 4.00 6.93
C LYS A 141 -41.85 2.73 7.31
N ILE A 142 -41.02 2.20 6.40
CA ILE A 142 -40.25 0.96 6.58
C ILE A 142 -38.89 1.21 7.27
N ASN A 143 -38.45 2.47 7.39
CA ASN A 143 -37.14 2.86 7.90
C ASN A 143 -36.98 2.77 9.44
N LYS A 144 -37.93 2.17 10.16
CA LYS A 144 -37.83 1.97 11.60
C LYS A 144 -36.71 0.96 11.92
N LYS A 145 -35.58 1.46 12.42
CA LYS A 145 -34.46 0.62 12.86
C LYS A 145 -34.79 0.01 14.23
N ILE A 146 -34.82 -1.31 14.29
CA ILE A 146 -35.06 -2.09 15.52
C ILE A 146 -33.74 -2.78 15.87
N PRO A 147 -33.36 -2.89 17.16
CA PRO A 147 -32.20 -3.71 17.54
C PRO A 147 -32.37 -5.14 17.02
N ARG A 148 -31.24 -5.81 16.75
CA ARG A 148 -31.29 -7.23 16.39
C ARG A 148 -31.95 -8.01 17.52
N GLY A 149 -32.88 -8.89 17.17
CA GLY A 149 -33.48 -9.82 18.12
C GLY A 149 -32.41 -10.70 18.77
N PRO A 150 -32.76 -11.39 19.87
CA PRO A 150 -31.83 -12.34 20.48
C PRO A 150 -31.40 -13.40 19.45
N PRO A 151 -30.13 -13.85 19.49
CA PRO A 151 -29.70 -14.95 18.66
C PRO A 151 -30.46 -16.23 19.05
N SER A 152 -30.36 -17.26 18.21
CA SER A 152 -30.82 -18.58 18.62
C SER A 152 -30.10 -19.02 19.91
N PRO A 153 -30.77 -19.76 20.81
CA PRO A 153 -30.18 -20.26 22.05
C PRO A 153 -28.77 -20.83 21.83
N PRO A 154 -27.79 -20.50 22.69
CA PRO A 154 -26.40 -20.89 22.50
C PRO A 154 -26.28 -22.41 22.51
N ALA A 155 -25.54 -22.96 21.54
CA ALA A 155 -25.25 -24.38 21.51
C ALA A 155 -24.29 -24.75 22.66
N PRO A 156 -24.43 -25.96 23.25
CA PRO A 156 -23.46 -26.47 24.22
C PRO A 156 -22.04 -26.49 23.65
N VAL A 157 -21.08 -26.04 24.45
CA VAL A 157 -19.68 -26.00 24.05
C VAL A 157 -19.02 -27.31 24.44
N LEU A 158 -18.81 -28.19 23.45
CA LEU A 158 -18.19 -29.50 23.62
C LEU A 158 -16.67 -29.41 23.42
N HIS A 159 -15.97 -28.85 24.41
CA HIS A 159 -14.51 -28.83 24.42
C HIS A 159 -13.92 -30.12 25.00
N SER A 160 -12.68 -30.43 24.62
CA SER A 160 -11.86 -31.36 25.40
C SER A 160 -11.61 -30.77 26.81
N PRO A 161 -11.26 -31.62 27.79
CA PRO A 161 -10.89 -31.14 29.12
C PRO A 161 -9.83 -30.04 29.05
N THR A 162 -10.01 -28.96 29.80
CA THR A 162 -9.10 -27.82 29.78
C THR A 162 -7.68 -28.25 30.13
N ARG A 163 -6.72 -27.95 29.25
CA ARG A 163 -5.30 -28.20 29.52
C ARG A 163 -4.85 -27.31 30.69
N ARG A 164 -4.06 -27.88 31.61
CA ARG A 164 -3.51 -27.13 32.74
C ARG A 164 -2.41 -26.21 32.23
N VAL A 165 -2.64 -24.90 32.35
CA VAL A 165 -1.66 -23.87 31.98
C VAL A 165 -0.62 -23.77 33.09
N THR A 166 0.66 -23.72 32.72
CA THR A 166 1.74 -23.48 33.69
C THR A 166 1.95 -21.98 33.91
N VAL A 167 2.39 -21.58 35.11
CA VAL A 167 2.72 -20.16 35.39
C VAL A 167 3.82 -19.65 34.47
N LYS A 168 4.73 -20.53 34.04
CA LYS A 168 5.79 -20.20 33.07
C LYS A 168 5.19 -19.84 31.70
N GLU A 169 4.35 -20.70 31.16
CA GLU A 169 3.64 -20.48 29.90
C GLU A 169 2.84 -19.17 29.93
N GLN A 170 2.06 -18.94 31.00
CA GLN A 170 1.30 -17.71 31.13
C GLN A 170 2.19 -16.44 31.13
N LYS A 171 3.39 -16.51 31.74
CA LYS A 171 4.35 -15.39 31.75
C LYS A 171 4.98 -15.17 30.38
N GLU A 172 5.29 -16.22 29.63
CA GLU A 172 5.84 -16.14 28.27
C GLU A 172 4.85 -15.48 27.30
N TRP A 173 3.55 -15.74 27.47
CA TRP A 173 2.49 -15.11 26.68
C TRP A 173 2.07 -13.72 27.18
N LYS A 174 2.76 -13.15 28.18
CA LYS A 174 2.47 -11.79 28.65
C LYS A 174 3.00 -10.76 27.66
N ILE A 175 2.11 -10.23 26.82
CA ILE A 175 2.44 -9.21 25.83
C ILE A 175 2.75 -7.87 26.54
N PRO A 176 3.96 -7.29 26.34
CA PRO A 176 4.29 -5.97 26.87
C PRO A 176 3.41 -4.87 26.29
N PRO A 177 3.14 -3.78 27.03
CA PRO A 177 2.33 -2.67 26.52
C PRO A 177 3.05 -1.95 25.37
N CYS A 178 2.30 -1.61 24.32
CA CYS A 178 2.83 -0.89 23.17
C CYS A 178 3.00 0.60 23.51
N ILE A 179 4.25 1.05 23.70
CA ILE A 179 4.60 2.46 23.83
C ILE A 179 5.04 2.95 22.46
N SER A 180 4.21 3.75 21.80
CA SER A 180 4.50 4.23 20.44
C SER A 180 5.26 5.56 20.46
N ASN A 181 6.17 5.73 19.50
CA ASN A 181 6.92 6.98 19.32
C ASN A 181 6.11 8.10 18.63
N TRP A 182 4.92 7.79 18.10
CA TRP A 182 4.09 8.74 17.33
C TRP A 182 2.75 9.07 17.98
N LYS A 183 2.10 8.09 18.61
CA LYS A 183 0.72 8.22 19.10
C LYS A 183 0.64 7.96 20.59
N ASN A 184 0.12 8.96 21.30
CA ASN A 184 -0.23 8.86 22.71
C ASN A 184 -1.65 9.43 22.89
N ALA A 185 -2.66 8.63 22.52
CA ALA A 185 -4.05 9.09 22.46
C ALA A 185 -4.59 9.57 23.81
N LYS A 186 -4.12 8.98 24.92
CA LYS A 186 -4.54 9.33 26.28
C LYS A 186 -3.59 10.34 26.96
N GLY A 187 -2.55 10.80 26.28
CA GLY A 187 -1.63 11.82 26.80
C GLY A 187 -0.81 11.38 28.03
N TYR A 188 -0.56 10.07 28.21
CA TYR A 188 0.19 9.60 29.39
C TYR A 188 1.62 10.13 29.43
N THR A 189 2.08 10.52 30.62
CA THR A 189 3.49 10.89 30.85
C THR A 189 4.32 9.62 31.06
N VAL A 190 4.91 9.13 29.97
CA VAL A 190 5.80 7.95 30.01
C VAL A 190 7.24 8.41 30.25
N PRO A 191 7.98 7.81 31.21
CA PRO A 191 9.39 8.13 31.43
C PRO A 191 10.26 7.70 30.24
N LEU A 192 11.42 8.34 30.08
CA LEU A 192 12.27 8.18 28.89
C LEU A 192 12.79 6.75 28.72
N ASP A 193 13.12 6.06 29.80
CA ASP A 193 13.60 4.67 29.78
C ASP A 193 12.55 3.74 29.14
N LYS A 194 11.26 3.89 29.48
CA LYS A 194 10.18 3.08 28.90
C LYS A 194 9.81 3.48 27.49
N ARG A 195 9.99 4.75 27.10
CA ARG A 195 9.81 5.19 25.70
C ARG A 195 10.84 4.57 24.77
N LEU A 196 12.09 4.51 25.22
CA LEU A 196 13.20 3.96 24.45
C LEU A 196 13.35 2.44 24.62
N ALA A 197 12.64 1.81 25.56
CA ALA A 197 12.78 0.38 25.85
C ALA A 197 12.45 -0.54 24.66
N ALA A 198 11.48 -0.15 23.82
CA ALA A 198 11.11 -0.93 22.62
C ALA A 198 12.02 -0.62 21.41
N ASP A 199 12.98 0.28 21.57
CA ASP A 199 13.84 0.74 20.50
C ASP A 199 15.04 -0.19 20.32
N GLY A 200 14.94 -1.09 19.34
CA GLY A 200 15.98 -2.06 19.01
C GLY A 200 17.28 -1.47 18.47
N ARG A 201 17.40 -0.13 18.34
CA ARG A 201 18.63 0.54 17.88
C ARG A 201 19.86 0.18 18.74
N GLY A 202 19.69 -0.04 20.04
CA GLY A 202 20.77 -0.48 20.94
C GLY A 202 21.24 -1.92 20.71
N LEU A 203 20.43 -2.75 20.04
CA LEU A 203 20.78 -4.12 19.65
C LEU A 203 21.50 -4.18 18.29
N GLN A 204 21.46 -3.09 17.51
CA GLN A 204 22.12 -3.04 16.21
C GLN A 204 23.60 -2.67 16.37
N GLN A 205 24.48 -3.65 16.17
CA GLN A 205 25.91 -3.39 16.05
C GLN A 205 26.21 -2.89 14.62
N LEU A 206 26.65 -1.64 14.50
CA LEU A 206 27.11 -1.07 13.23
C LEU A 206 28.50 -1.66 12.91
N HIS A 207 28.56 -2.53 11.92
CA HIS A 207 29.81 -3.11 11.43
C HIS A 207 30.32 -2.30 10.24
N ILE A 208 31.56 -1.83 10.28
CA ILE A 208 32.20 -1.10 9.18
C ILE A 208 33.19 -2.03 8.48
N ASN A 209 33.13 -2.06 7.14
CA ASN A 209 34.00 -2.92 6.33
C ASN A 209 35.44 -2.34 6.24
N GLU A 210 36.46 -3.18 6.42
CA GLU A 210 37.87 -2.82 6.30
C GLU A 210 38.27 -2.31 4.89
N ASN A 211 37.49 -2.66 3.87
CA ASN A 211 37.72 -2.16 2.51
C ASN A 211 37.60 -0.63 2.43
N PHE A 212 36.86 0.01 3.33
CA PHE A 212 36.83 1.48 3.41
C PHE A 212 38.19 2.06 3.80
N ALA A 213 38.94 1.39 4.68
CA ALA A 213 40.29 1.81 5.03
C ALA A 213 41.25 1.61 3.83
N LYS A 214 41.20 0.44 3.18
CA LYS A 214 42.01 0.16 1.97
C LYS A 214 41.73 1.15 0.85
N LEU A 215 40.47 1.52 0.63
CA LEU A 215 40.06 2.51 -0.35
C LEU A 215 40.58 3.91 0.01
N ALA A 216 40.43 4.33 1.27
CA ALA A 216 40.90 5.63 1.73
C ALA A 216 42.43 5.75 1.56
N GLU A 217 43.18 4.71 1.91
CA GLU A 217 44.63 4.66 1.72
C GLU A 217 45.02 4.68 0.24
N ALA A 218 44.34 3.89 -0.60
CA ALA A 218 44.60 3.87 -2.03
C ALA A 218 44.37 5.25 -2.68
N LEU A 219 43.30 5.95 -2.30
CA LEU A 219 43.02 7.31 -2.76
C LEU A 219 44.05 8.32 -2.27
N TYR A 220 44.53 8.20 -1.03
CA TYR A 220 45.58 9.07 -0.51
C TYR A 220 46.91 8.88 -1.25
N ILE A 221 47.27 7.63 -1.55
CA ILE A 221 48.45 7.31 -2.36
C ILE A 221 48.29 7.83 -3.80
N ALA A 222 47.10 7.68 -4.39
CA ALA A 222 46.81 8.18 -5.72
C ALA A 222 46.92 9.72 -5.81
N ASP A 223 46.38 10.46 -4.82
CA ASP A 223 46.50 11.93 -4.78
C ASP A 223 47.96 12.37 -4.70
N ARG A 224 48.76 11.73 -3.83
CA ARG A 224 50.18 12.06 -3.70
C ARG A 224 50.93 11.86 -5.02
N LYS A 225 50.74 10.70 -5.67
CA LYS A 225 51.38 10.40 -6.96
C LYS A 225 50.90 11.33 -8.08
N ALA A 226 49.62 11.71 -8.08
CA ALA A 226 49.09 12.65 -9.06
C ALA A 226 49.74 14.04 -8.91
N ARG A 227 49.94 14.53 -7.68
CA ARG A 227 50.64 15.80 -7.43
C ARG A 227 52.10 15.75 -7.87
N GLU A 228 52.82 14.68 -7.53
CA GLU A 228 54.21 14.47 -7.98
C GLU A 228 54.30 14.46 -9.51
N ALA A 229 53.37 13.78 -10.19
CA ALA A 229 53.32 13.73 -11.66
C ALA A 229 53.02 15.11 -12.29
N VAL A 230 52.15 15.92 -11.66
CA VAL A 230 51.84 17.28 -12.11
C VAL A 230 53.04 18.20 -11.89
N GLU A 231 53.69 18.13 -10.73
CA GLU A 231 54.85 18.96 -10.42
C GLU A 231 56.03 18.64 -11.35
N THR A 232 56.33 17.36 -11.56
CA THR A 232 57.38 16.93 -12.49
C THR A 232 57.09 17.37 -13.93
N ARG A 233 55.83 17.28 -14.38
CA ARG A 233 55.41 17.78 -15.70
C ARG A 233 55.59 19.30 -15.80
N ALA A 234 55.16 20.06 -14.79
CA ALA A 234 55.34 21.50 -14.75
C ALA A 234 56.83 21.92 -14.77
N GLN A 235 57.70 21.18 -14.06
CA GLN A 235 59.15 21.41 -14.10
C GLN A 235 59.75 21.10 -15.48
N LEU A 236 59.31 20.03 -16.15
CA LEU A 236 59.74 19.68 -17.50
C LEU A 236 59.29 20.72 -18.52
N GLU A 237 58.03 21.14 -18.47
CA GLU A 237 57.49 22.21 -19.33
C GLU A 237 58.27 23.51 -19.12
N LYS A 238 58.61 23.86 -17.87
CA LYS A 238 59.46 25.02 -17.56
C LYS A 238 60.86 24.88 -18.16
N LYS A 239 61.49 23.70 -18.08
CA LYS A 239 62.80 23.43 -18.70
C LYS A 239 62.76 23.49 -20.23
N LEU A 240 61.72 22.95 -20.85
CA LEU A 240 61.52 23.03 -22.30
C LEU A 240 61.30 24.49 -22.74
N ALA A 241 60.47 25.25 -22.02
CA ALA A 241 60.26 26.67 -22.28
C ALA A 241 61.56 27.48 -22.12
N GLN A 242 62.41 27.14 -21.14
CA GLN A 242 63.73 27.77 -20.97
C GLN A 242 64.67 27.44 -22.13
N LYS A 243 64.73 26.17 -22.56
CA LYS A 243 65.51 25.76 -23.75
C LYS A 243 65.01 26.45 -25.03
N GLU A 244 63.70 26.58 -25.19
CA GLU A 244 63.11 27.26 -26.35
C GLU A 244 63.45 28.77 -26.33
N LYS A 245 63.49 29.40 -25.15
CA LYS A 245 63.98 30.78 -24.99
C LYS A 245 65.46 30.90 -25.33
N GLU A 246 66.29 29.99 -24.84
CA GLU A 246 67.74 29.95 -25.12
C GLU A 246 68.01 29.77 -26.63
N GLN A 247 67.29 28.86 -27.30
CA GLN A 247 67.37 28.71 -28.76
C GLN A 247 66.94 29.97 -29.52
N LYS A 248 65.91 30.67 -29.05
CA LYS A 248 65.49 31.96 -29.63
C LYS A 248 66.56 33.04 -29.42
N GLU A 249 67.20 33.09 -28.25
CA GLU A 249 68.30 34.01 -27.96
C GLU A 249 69.54 33.71 -28.83
N GLU A 250 69.90 32.43 -29.01
CA GLU A 250 70.96 32.01 -29.93
C GLU A 250 70.64 32.35 -31.38
N TYR A 251 69.41 32.12 -31.83
CA TYR A 251 68.96 32.49 -33.17
C TYR A 251 69.05 34.01 -33.39
N LEU A 252 68.60 34.81 -32.42
CA LEU A 252 68.74 36.26 -32.45
C LEU A 252 70.21 36.70 -32.46
N ARG A 253 71.09 36.00 -31.72
CA ARG A 253 72.54 36.25 -31.72
C ARG A 253 73.17 35.96 -33.07
N GLN A 254 72.82 34.85 -33.71
CA GLN A 254 73.29 34.50 -35.06
C GLN A 254 72.78 35.51 -36.11
N LEU A 255 71.52 35.95 -36.00
CA LEU A 255 70.95 36.96 -36.88
C LEU A 255 71.65 38.31 -36.73
N ALA A 256 71.93 38.72 -35.49
CA ALA A 256 72.69 39.94 -35.21
C ALA A 256 74.14 39.87 -35.72
N GLN A 257 74.75 38.69 -35.69
CA GLN A 257 76.10 38.47 -36.23
C GLN A 257 76.10 38.53 -37.77
N LYS A 258 75.14 37.88 -38.44
CA LYS A 258 74.93 38.02 -39.88
C LYS A 258 74.70 39.48 -40.30
N ALA A 259 73.88 40.23 -39.57
CA ALA A 259 73.65 41.65 -39.83
C ALA A 259 74.90 42.53 -39.60
N ARG A 260 75.83 42.12 -38.72
CA ARG A 260 77.14 42.78 -38.56
C ARG A 260 78.08 42.42 -39.71
N ASP A 261 78.10 41.18 -40.15
CA ASP A 261 78.93 40.72 -41.27
C ASP A 261 78.49 41.38 -42.59
N GLU A 262 77.18 41.55 -42.81
CA GLU A 262 76.61 42.34 -43.93
C GLU A 262 76.95 43.83 -43.85
N ARG A 263 77.20 44.38 -42.65
CA ARG A 263 77.64 45.77 -42.45
C ARG A 263 79.16 45.93 -42.60
N ALA A 264 79.94 44.87 -42.33
CA ALA A 264 81.39 44.86 -42.48
C ALA A 264 81.84 44.58 -43.94
N GLY A 265 80.96 44.02 -44.77
CA GLY A 265 81.13 44.00 -46.23
C GLY A 265 80.63 45.29 -46.88
N ILE A 266 81.56 46.08 -47.45
CA ILE A 266 81.36 47.25 -48.35
C ILE A 266 81.39 48.64 -47.66
N LYS A 267 82.58 49.28 -47.71
CA LYS A 267 82.72 50.66 -48.22
C LYS A 267 84.19 51.01 -48.55
N THR A 268 84.50 51.08 -49.86
CA THR A 268 85.47 52.03 -50.43
C THR A 268 84.78 52.79 -51.56
N THR A 269 84.76 54.12 -51.43
CA THR A 269 84.63 55.18 -52.46
C THR A 269 83.34 55.18 -53.30
N GLY A 270 82.55 56.24 -53.44
CA GLY A 270 82.75 57.68 -53.25
C GLY A 270 81.45 58.40 -53.68
N PRO A 271 81.40 59.74 -53.62
CA PRO A 271 80.27 60.48 -53.05
C PRO A 271 79.24 60.98 -54.08
N GLY A 272 77.98 61.06 -53.64
CA GLY A 272 76.90 61.76 -54.32
C GLY A 272 75.66 61.70 -53.44
N LEU A 273 75.34 62.82 -52.78
CA LEU A 273 74.15 62.95 -51.93
C LEU A 273 72.87 62.63 -52.71
N PRO A 274 71.87 62.04 -52.05
CA PRO A 274 70.50 62.51 -52.22
C PRO A 274 69.79 62.79 -50.89
N ASP A 275 68.98 63.84 -50.95
CA ASP A 275 68.08 64.47 -49.97
C ASP A 275 67.69 63.67 -48.71
N GLU A 276 68.03 64.25 -47.55
CA GLU A 276 67.47 63.89 -46.24
C GLU A 276 65.93 64.03 -46.20
N GLU A 277 65.33 64.83 -47.10
CA GLU A 277 63.87 65.01 -47.20
C GLU A 277 63.10 63.78 -47.74
N GLU A 278 63.71 62.97 -48.62
CA GLU A 278 63.04 61.75 -49.13
C GLU A 278 62.99 60.65 -48.06
N HIS A 279 64.02 60.58 -47.21
CA HIS A 279 64.12 59.58 -46.15
C HIS A 279 63.14 59.88 -44.99
N GLU A 280 62.94 61.16 -44.65
CA GLU A 280 61.91 61.58 -43.70
C GLU A 280 60.49 61.35 -44.23
N ARG A 281 60.25 61.58 -45.52
CA ARG A 281 58.95 61.35 -46.16
C ARG A 281 58.60 59.85 -46.23
N GLU A 282 59.59 58.98 -46.40
CA GLU A 282 59.40 57.53 -46.39
C GLU A 282 59.20 56.96 -44.99
N MET A 283 59.90 57.50 -43.97
CA MET A 283 59.64 57.21 -42.55
C MET A 283 58.23 57.61 -42.13
N LEU A 284 57.74 58.80 -42.54
CA LEU A 284 56.37 59.25 -42.30
C LEU A 284 55.29 58.44 -43.03
N ARG A 285 55.63 57.77 -44.14
CA ARG A 285 54.74 56.80 -44.80
C ARG A 285 54.73 55.48 -44.05
N GLN A 286 55.89 55.02 -43.57
CA GLN A 286 56.02 53.76 -42.85
C GLN A 286 55.37 53.82 -41.46
N ASP A 287 55.48 54.94 -40.75
CA ASP A 287 54.83 55.16 -39.47
C ASP A 287 53.31 55.26 -39.60
N ARG A 288 52.78 55.98 -40.60
CA ARG A 288 51.34 55.97 -40.90
C ARG A 288 50.82 54.59 -41.29
N HIS A 289 51.66 53.75 -41.92
CA HIS A 289 51.28 52.38 -42.26
C HIS A 289 51.27 51.48 -41.02
N LYS A 290 52.23 51.66 -40.09
CA LYS A 290 52.26 50.99 -38.78
C LYS A 290 51.12 51.43 -37.87
N GLU A 291 50.78 52.71 -37.87
CA GLU A 291 49.66 53.26 -37.10
C GLU A 291 48.32 52.72 -37.60
N ARG A 292 48.07 52.73 -38.92
CA ARG A 292 46.88 52.10 -39.51
C ARG A 292 46.81 50.59 -39.27
N ALA A 293 47.94 49.89 -39.24
CA ALA A 293 47.98 48.47 -38.90
C ALA A 293 47.67 48.21 -37.40
N ARG A 294 48.17 49.06 -36.50
CA ARG A 294 47.83 49.00 -35.06
C ARG A 294 46.37 49.34 -34.82
N GLU A 295 45.83 50.36 -35.48
CA GLU A 295 44.42 50.76 -35.36
C GLU A 295 43.49 49.68 -35.91
N ARG A 296 43.83 49.05 -37.05
CA ARG A 296 43.08 47.90 -37.59
C ARG A 296 43.12 46.70 -36.65
N ASN A 297 44.24 46.43 -35.99
CA ASN A 297 44.35 45.36 -34.99
C ASN A 297 43.60 45.69 -33.69
N LEU A 298 43.58 46.96 -33.27
CA LEU A 298 42.83 47.41 -32.09
C LEU A 298 41.32 47.43 -32.33
N ALA A 299 40.88 47.76 -33.55
CA ALA A 299 39.47 47.70 -33.98
C ALA A 299 38.96 46.25 -34.15
N ARG A 300 39.86 45.29 -34.43
CA ARG A 300 39.53 43.86 -34.53
C ARG A 300 39.58 43.14 -33.17
N ALA A 301 40.21 43.75 -32.17
CA ALA A 301 40.22 43.26 -30.79
C ALA A 301 38.90 43.63 -30.09
N ALA A 302 38.32 42.66 -29.40
CA ALA A 302 37.02 42.75 -28.71
C ALA A 302 36.86 44.03 -27.84
N PRO A 303 35.63 44.56 -27.71
CA PRO A 303 35.36 45.90 -27.16
C PRO A 303 35.90 46.13 -25.73
N ASP A 304 36.05 45.09 -24.92
CA ASP A 304 36.43 45.24 -23.51
C ASP A 304 37.87 45.73 -23.29
N LYS A 305 38.80 45.39 -24.20
CA LYS A 305 40.20 45.83 -24.10
C LYS A 305 40.43 47.26 -24.63
N ARG A 306 39.43 47.87 -25.26
CA ARG A 306 39.48 49.24 -25.77
C ARG A 306 39.38 50.27 -24.65
N SER A 307 38.69 49.93 -23.55
CA SER A 307 38.48 50.83 -22.41
C SER A 307 39.72 50.97 -21.51
N THR A 308 40.47 49.88 -21.33
CA THR A 308 41.68 49.83 -20.49
C THR A 308 42.85 50.56 -21.12
N LEU A 309 43.11 50.35 -22.42
CA LEU A 309 44.21 51.02 -23.14
C LEU A 309 43.95 52.53 -23.34
N LYS A 310 42.69 52.96 -23.41
CA LYS A 310 42.36 54.40 -23.51
C LYS A 310 42.54 55.12 -22.16
N ARG A 311 42.33 54.41 -21.04
CA ARG A 311 42.53 54.92 -19.67
C ARG A 311 44.00 55.06 -19.27
N GLU A 312 44.89 54.27 -19.86
CA GLU A 312 46.34 54.39 -19.65
C GLU A 312 46.93 55.56 -20.45
N ARG A 313 46.38 55.88 -21.62
CA ARG A 313 46.85 56.99 -22.47
C ARG A 313 46.50 58.39 -21.97
N GLU A 314 45.50 58.54 -21.10
CA GLU A 314 45.13 59.83 -20.47
C GLU A 314 45.89 60.09 -19.16
N ARG A 315 46.76 59.17 -18.72
CA ARG A 315 47.46 59.25 -17.43
C ARG A 315 48.95 59.60 -17.55
N ASP A 316 49.48 59.70 -18.78
CA ASP A 316 50.81 60.23 -19.13
C ASP A 316 50.64 61.42 -20.08
#